data_AF-A0A151I620-F1
#
_entry.id   AF-A0A151I620-F1
#
_cell.length_a   1.000
_cell.length_b   1.000
_cell.length_c   1.000
_cell.angle_alpha   90.00
_cell.angle_beta   90.00
_cell.angle_gamma   90.00
#
_symmetry.space_group_name_H-M   'P 1'
#
loop_
_entity.id
_entity.type
_entity.pdbx_description
1 polymer ?
#
loop_
_entity_poly.entity_id
_entity_poly.type
_entity_poly.pdbx_seq_one_letter_code
_entity_poly.pdbx_strand_id
1 'polypeptide(L)'
;LEKQVFFDILKDYKHVIESKGTNSSTLKEKAEAWFTITKIYNDSSLILQRDVQQLKKYWSNLKQQTKNILTTERQSRFLTGGGSEKNVDEVDPTIIDIVL
;
A
#
# COMPACT_ATOMS: atom_id res chain seq x y z
N LEU A 1 3.58 -8.99 12.60
CA LEU A 1 4.43 -7.98 13.25
C LEU A 1 5.08 -7.06 12.22
N GLU A 2 5.97 -7.55 11.34
CA GLU A 2 6.65 -6.72 10.31
C GLU A 2 5.68 -5.89 9.44
N LYS A 3 4.60 -6.51 8.94
CA LYS A 3 3.59 -5.80 8.14
C LYS A 3 2.89 -4.67 8.89
N GLN A 4 2.58 -4.86 10.18
CA GLN A 4 1.92 -3.83 10.98
C GLN A 4 2.84 -2.64 11.23
N VAL A 5 4.10 -2.89 11.61
CA VAL A 5 5.11 -1.82 11.75
C VAL A 5 5.22 -1.02 10.46
N PHE A 6 5.26 -1.69 9.30
CA PHE A 6 5.28 -1.00 8.02
C PHE A 6 4.03 -0.14 7.80
N PHE A 7 2.83 -0.66 8.10
CA PHE A 7 1.58 0.09 7.91
C PHE A 7 1.44 1.27 8.86
N ASP A 8 1.87 1.14 10.11
CA ASP A 8 1.85 2.24 11.07
C ASP A 8 2.77 3.37 10.63
N ILE A 9 3.98 3.04 10.16
CA ILE A 9 4.89 4.02 9.56
C ILE A 9 4.23 4.65 8.32
N LEU A 10 3.62 3.87 7.42
CA LEU A 10 2.97 4.43 6.22
C LEU A 10 1.83 5.41 6.55
N LYS A 11 1.06 5.17 7.62
CA LYS A 11 -0.02 6.09 8.05
C LYS A 11 0.52 7.47 8.35
N ASP A 12 1.64 7.57 9.06
CA ASP A 12 2.26 8.85 9.41
C ASP A 12 2.72 9.64 8.18
N TYR A 13 3.13 8.93 7.13
CA TYR A 13 3.61 9.53 5.87
C TYR A 13 2.56 9.58 4.75
N LYS A 14 1.31 9.16 5.00
CA LYS A 14 0.29 8.96 3.95
C LYS A 14 0.06 10.20 3.07
N HIS A 15 0.07 11.37 3.70
CA HIS A 15 -0.11 12.67 3.03
C HIS A 15 0.97 12.99 1.99
N VAL A 16 2.20 12.49 2.17
CA VAL A 16 3.31 12.67 1.22
C VAL A 16 3.29 11.57 0.16
N ILE A 17 3.22 10.31 0.57
CA ILE A 17 3.38 9.17 -0.35
C ILE A 17 2.18 8.98 -1.29
N GLU A 18 0.97 9.34 -0.83
CA GLU A 18 -0.26 9.29 -1.64
C GLU A 18 -0.63 10.66 -2.23
N SER A 19 0.22 11.69 -2.09
CA SER A 19 0.02 12.97 -2.76
C SER A 19 -0.11 12.79 -4.27
N LYS A 20 -1.02 13.53 -4.91
CA LYS A 20 -1.18 13.52 -6.38
C LYS A 20 -0.18 14.42 -7.10
N GLY A 21 0.64 15.19 -6.37
CA GLY A 21 1.60 16.11 -6.97
C GLY A 21 2.70 15.39 -7.76
N THR A 22 3.05 15.95 -8.91
CA THR A 22 4.02 15.42 -9.88
C THR A 22 5.15 16.38 -10.20
N ASN A 23 5.19 17.57 -9.58
CA ASN A 23 6.29 18.51 -9.74
C ASN A 23 7.58 17.97 -9.08
N SER A 24 8.72 18.53 -9.47
CA SER A 24 10.05 18.09 -9.00
C SER A 24 10.18 18.13 -7.47
N SER A 25 9.62 19.15 -6.81
CA SER A 25 9.59 19.24 -5.34
C SER A 25 8.84 18.06 -4.72
N THR A 26 7.63 17.77 -5.21
CA THR A 26 6.81 16.68 -4.69
C THR A 26 7.47 15.32 -4.91
N LEU A 27 8.12 15.12 -6.06
CA LEU A 27 8.85 13.89 -6.33
C LEU A 27 10.05 13.71 -5.38
N LYS A 28 10.76 14.80 -5.07
CA LYS A 28 11.86 14.81 -4.11
C LYS A 28 11.36 14.52 -2.69
N GLU A 29 10.31 15.20 -2.25
CA GLU A 29 9.66 14.97 -0.94
C GLU A 29 9.20 13.52 -0.78
N LYS A 30 8.59 12.94 -1.82
CA LYS A 30 8.24 11.51 -1.84
C LYS A 30 9.47 10.61 -1.72
N ALA A 31 10.55 10.92 -2.44
CA ALA A 31 11.77 10.13 -2.38
C ALA A 31 12.39 10.16 -0.97
N GLU A 32 12.44 11.34 -0.35
CA GLU A 32 12.92 11.54 1.03
C GLU A 32 12.03 10.83 2.07
N ALA A 33 10.71 10.91 1.90
CA ALA A 33 9.76 10.18 2.74
C ALA A 33 9.99 8.67 2.63
N TRP A 34 10.13 8.13 1.42
CA TRP A 34 10.41 6.70 1.22
C TRP A 34 11.74 6.26 1.84
N PHE A 35 12.79 7.08 1.72
CA PHE A 35 14.06 6.80 2.39
C PHE A 35 13.91 6.76 3.91
N THR A 36 13.16 7.71 4.48
CA THR A 36 12.90 7.79 5.92
C THR A 36 12.07 6.61 6.42
N ILE A 37 10.99 6.26 5.70
CA ILE A 37 10.17 5.07 5.98
C ILE A 37 11.03 3.81 6.01
N THR A 38 11.90 3.62 5.00
CA THR A 38 12.79 2.46 4.94
C THR A 38 13.74 2.43 6.13
N LYS A 39 14.32 3.57 6.50
CA LYS A 39 15.19 3.67 7.68
C LYS A 39 14.44 3.27 8.95
N ILE A 40 13.28 3.87 9.23
CA ILE A 40 12.49 3.57 10.44
C ILE A 40 12.07 2.10 10.46
N TYR A 41 11.61 1.57 9.33
CA TYR A 41 11.23 0.16 9.22
C TYR A 41 12.41 -0.78 9.52
N ASN A 42 13.57 -0.47 8.95
CA ASN A 42 14.79 -1.24 9.13
C ASN A 42 15.35 -1.13 10.55
N ASP A 43 15.28 0.04 11.17
CA ASP A 43 15.67 0.26 12.57
C ASP A 43 14.73 -0.48 13.54
N SER A 44 13.46 -0.67 13.13
CA SER A 44 12.47 -1.46 13.85
C SER A 44 12.59 -2.97 13.59
N SER A 45 13.36 -3.37 12.57
CA SER A 45 13.53 -4.76 12.14
C SER A 45 14.85 -5.32 12.65
N LEU A 46 14.78 -6.24 13.60
CA LEU A 46 15.97 -6.91 14.16
C LEU A 46 16.55 -8.02 13.26
N ILE A 47 15.85 -8.39 12.19
CA ILE A 47 16.13 -9.63 11.43
C ILE A 47 16.59 -9.34 10.01
N LEU A 48 15.91 -8.43 9.30
CA LEU A 48 16.14 -8.23 7.87
C LEU A 48 16.01 -6.77 7.47
N GLN A 49 17.07 -6.28 6.83
CA GLN A 49 17.13 -4.95 6.22
C GLN A 49 16.48 -5.02 4.84
N ARG A 50 15.63 -4.04 4.53
CA ARG A 50 14.97 -3.90 3.23
C ARG A 50 15.50 -2.68 2.50
N ASP A 51 15.56 -2.80 1.18
CA ASP A 51 15.81 -1.64 0.31
C ASP A 51 14.51 -0.86 0.07
N VAL A 52 14.66 0.44 -0.21
CA VAL A 52 13.57 1.36 -0.56
C VAL A 52 12.76 0.79 -1.72
N GLN A 53 13.41 0.21 -2.74
CA GLN A 53 12.69 -0.35 -3.88
C GLN A 53 11.80 -1.54 -3.50
N GLN A 54 12.25 -2.37 -2.55
CA GLN A 54 11.48 -3.52 -2.07
C GLN A 54 10.22 -3.07 -1.34
N LEU A 55 10.31 -2.09 -0.43
CA LEU A 55 9.15 -1.56 0.29
C LEU A 55 8.17 -0.84 -0.64
N LYS A 56 8.68 -0.04 -1.60
CA LYS A 56 7.85 0.58 -2.63
C LYS A 56 7.12 -0.44 -3.49
N LYS A 57 7.82 -1.50 -3.91
CA LYS A 57 7.22 -2.58 -4.72
C LYS A 57 6.17 -3.33 -3.92
N TYR A 58 6.45 -3.64 -2.66
CA TYR A 58 5.50 -4.27 -1.75
C TYR A 58 4.22 -3.43 -1.60
N TRP A 59 4.37 -2.14 -1.32
CA TRP A 59 3.23 -1.21 -1.22
C TRP A 59 2.44 -1.11 -2.53
N SER A 60 3.12 -1.00 -3.68
CA SER A 60 2.47 -0.97 -4.98
C SER A 60 1.66 -2.24 -5.26
N ASN A 61 2.18 -3.41 -4.89
CA ASN A 61 1.48 -4.67 -5.08
C ASN A 61 0.22 -4.74 -4.19
N LEU A 62 0.32 -4.28 -2.94
CA LEU A 62 -0.83 -4.19 -2.03
C LEU A 62 -1.93 -3.29 -2.58
N LYS A 63 -1.59 -2.09 -3.04
CA LYS A 63 -2.56 -1.16 -3.66
C LYS A 63 -3.25 -1.78 -4.88
N GLN A 64 -2.47 -2.46 -5.73
CA GLN A 64 -3.02 -3.13 -6.90
C GLN A 64 -3.95 -4.28 -6.51
N GLN A 65 -3.58 -5.08 -5.51
CA GLN A 65 -4.41 -6.16 -4.98
C GLN A 65 -5.73 -5.62 -4.44
N THR A 66 -5.69 -4.59 -3.60
CA THR A 66 -6.89 -3.91 -3.07
C THR A 66 -7.78 -3.39 -4.20
N LYS A 67 -7.20 -2.71 -5.21
CA LYS A 67 -7.96 -2.23 -6.36
C LYS A 67 -8.61 -3.35 -7.16
N ASN A 68 -7.91 -4.46 -7.37
CA ASN A 68 -8.42 -5.63 -8.09
C ASN A 68 -9.59 -6.26 -7.35
N ILE A 69 -9.48 -6.42 -6.03
CA ILE A 69 -10.55 -6.93 -5.16
C ILE A 69 -11.78 -6.03 -5.27
N LEU A 70 -11.63 -4.72 -5.02
CA LEU A 70 -12.75 -3.76 -5.08
C LEU A 70 -13.41 -3.72 -6.46
N THR A 71 -12.62 -3.83 -7.53
CA THR A 71 -13.15 -3.86 -8.90
C THR A 71 -13.90 -5.16 -9.19
N THR A 72 -13.39 -6.31 -8.71
CA THR A 72 -14.03 -7.62 -8.88
C THR A 72 -15.34 -7.68 -8.11
N GLU A 73 -15.36 -7.23 -6.85
CA GLU A 73 -16.56 -7.10 -6.01
C GLU A 73 -17.62 -6.20 -6.65
N ARG A 74 -17.18 -5.09 -7.24
CA ARG A 74 -18.10 -4.22 -7.98
C ARG A 74 -18.67 -4.96 -9.19
N GLN A 75 -17.83 -5.59 -9.99
CA GLN A 75 -18.26 -6.32 -11.20
C GLN A 75 -19.19 -7.49 -10.89
N SER A 76 -18.92 -8.28 -9.84
CA SER A 76 -19.77 -9.40 -9.42
C SER A 76 -21.18 -8.94 -9.05
N ARG A 77 -21.32 -7.80 -8.36
CA ARG A 77 -22.62 -7.18 -8.04
C ARG A 77 -23.41 -6.75 -9.28
N PHE A 78 -22.72 -6.37 -10.36
CA PHE A 78 -23.37 -5.98 -11.63
C PHE A 78 -23.65 -7.18 -12.56
N LEU A 79 -22.97 -8.31 -12.38
CA LEU A 79 -23.14 -9.52 -13.17
C LEU A 79 -24.00 -10.55 -12.42
N THR A 80 -25.32 -10.36 -12.37
CA THR A 80 -26.26 -11.34 -11.78
C THR A 80 -26.56 -12.53 -12.72
N GLY A 81 -25.54 -13.07 -13.38
CA GLY A 81 -25.64 -14.13 -14.38
C GLY A 81 -24.72 -15.32 -14.11
N GLY A 82 -24.93 -16.02 -12.99
CA GLY A 82 -24.51 -17.43 -12.82
C GLY A 82 -23.01 -17.76 -12.90
N GLY A 83 -22.11 -16.86 -12.49
CA GLY A 83 -20.67 -17.15 -12.39
C GLY A 83 -20.26 -17.51 -10.95
N SER A 84 -19.42 -18.53 -10.78
CA SER A 84 -18.91 -19.00 -9.48
C SER A 84 -18.23 -17.86 -8.69
N GLU A 85 -18.57 -17.73 -7.41
CA GLU A 85 -17.86 -16.86 -6.46
C GLU A 85 -16.36 -17.20 -6.48
N LYS A 86 -15.55 -16.26 -6.94
CA LYS A 86 -14.10 -16.34 -6.70
C LYS A 86 -13.91 -16.03 -5.22
N ASN A 87 -13.09 -16.80 -4.51
CA ASN A 87 -12.63 -16.43 -3.18
C ASN A 87 -11.91 -15.09 -3.31
N VAL A 88 -12.63 -14.01 -3.04
CA VAL A 88 -12.06 -12.68 -3.01
C VAL A 88 -11.40 -12.56 -1.65
N ASP A 89 -10.06 -12.56 -1.64
CA ASP A 89 -9.31 -12.26 -0.42
C ASP A 89 -9.86 -10.97 0.20
N GLU A 90 -10.14 -10.98 1.49
CA GLU A 90 -10.67 -9.81 2.21
C GLU A 90 -9.68 -8.64 2.10
N VAL A 91 -10.19 -7.44 1.81
CA VAL A 91 -9.34 -6.24 1.78
C VAL A 91 -8.95 -5.88 3.21
N ASP A 92 -7.65 -5.78 3.50
CA ASP A 92 -7.17 -5.27 4.78
C ASP A 92 -7.64 -3.80 4.97
N PRO A 93 -8.49 -3.52 5.99
CA PRO A 93 -9.03 -2.18 6.24
C PRO A 93 -7.93 -1.13 6.46
N THR A 94 -6.76 -1.54 6.95
CA THR A 94 -5.61 -0.66 7.16
C THR A 94 -5.09 -0.09 5.85
N ILE A 95 -5.09 -0.89 4.79
CA ILE A 95 -4.63 -0.45 3.46
C ILE A 95 -5.62 0.58 2.90
N ILE A 96 -6.92 0.38 3.15
CA ILE A 96 -7.96 1.32 2.73
C ILE A 96 -7.76 2.68 3.40
N ASP A 97 -7.55 2.72 4.72
CA ASP A 97 -7.33 3.96 5.49
C ASP A 97 -6.08 4.77 5.07
N ILE A 98 -5.08 4.08 4.53
CA ILE A 98 -3.86 4.74 4.03
C ILE A 98 -4.09 5.31 2.62
N VAL A 99 -4.87 4.63 1.78
CA VAL A 99 -5.02 4.95 0.34
C VAL A 99 -6.22 5.87 0.04
N LEU A 100 -7.30 5.79 0.81
CA LEU A 100 -8.52 6.58 0.66
C LEU A 100 -8.54 7.78 1.62
#